data_AF-A0A0Q6C1I6-F1
#
_entry.id   AF-A0A0Q6C1I6-F1
#
_cell.length_a   1.000
_cell.length_b   1.000
_cell.length_c   1.000
_cell.angle_alpha   90.00
_cell.angle_beta   90.00
_cell.angle_gamma   90.00
#
_symmetry.space_group_name_H-M   'P 1'
#
loop_
_entity.id
_entity.type
_entity.pdbx_description
1 polymer ?
#
loop_
_entity_poly.entity_id
_entity_poly.type
_entity_poly.pdbx_seq_one_letter_code
_entity_poly.pdbx_strand_id
1 'polypeptide(L)' 'MSLGHTLGMTITAEGVETQEQFRWLEQQGCHQAQGYLIGRPGAVTGPNRRFRLVAAHRSG' A
#
# COMPACT_ATOMS: atom_id res chain seq x y z
N MET A 1 9.23 -7.64 6.42
CA MET A 1 8.52 -7.03 7.56
C MET A 1 9.50 -6.66 8.68
N SER A 2 10.16 -7.64 9.31
CA SER A 2 11.08 -7.42 10.46
C SER A 2 12.08 -6.27 10.32
N LEU A 3 12.88 -6.19 9.24
CA LEU A 3 13.87 -5.12 9.09
C LEU A 3 13.25 -3.72 9.13
N GLY A 4 12.16 -3.51 8.37
CA GLY A 4 11.46 -2.23 8.34
C GLY A 4 10.85 -1.89 9.70
N HIS A 5 10.31 -2.88 10.41
CA HIS A 5 9.79 -2.69 11.77
C HIS A 5 10.90 -2.32 12.77
N THR A 6 12.04 -3.01 12.73
CA THR A 6 13.21 -2.73 13.58
C THR A 6 13.76 -1.33 13.34
N LEU A 7 13.73 -0.86 12.10
CA LEU A 7 14.18 0.49 11.73
C LEU A 7 13.12 1.57 11.93
N GLY A 8 11.92 1.23 12.43
CA GLY A 8 10.82 2.19 12.60
C GLY A 8 10.33 2.80 11.29
N MET A 9 10.50 2.10 10.16
CA MET A 9 10.14 2.58 8.84
C MET A 9 8.71 2.17 8.44
N THR A 10 8.05 3.03 7.67
CA THR A 10 6.86 2.64 6.93
C THR A 10 7.23 1.64 5.84
N ILE A 11 6.44 0.57 5.73
CA ILE A 11 6.63 -0.54 4.80
C ILE A 11 5.47 -0.50 3.80
N THR A 12 5.81 -0.44 2.51
CA THR A 12 4.86 -0.51 1.40
C THR A 12 5.04 -1.82 0.67
N ALA A 13 3.95 -2.58 0.52
CA ALA A 13 3.91 -3.75 -0.34
C ALA A 13 3.36 -3.35 -1.72
N GLU A 14 4.11 -3.65 -2.78
CA GLU A 14 3.71 -3.40 -4.16
C GLU A 14 3.32 -4.71 -4.86
N GLY A 15 2.40 -4.62 -5.84
CA GLY A 15 1.94 -5.78 -6.61
C GLY A 15 0.80 -6.57 -5.96
N VAL A 16 -0.04 -5.94 -5.13
CA VAL A 16 -1.20 -6.61 -4.51
C VAL A 16 -2.35 -6.75 -5.51
N GLU A 17 -2.65 -7.98 -5.90
CA GLU A 17 -3.63 -8.31 -6.94
C GLU A 17 -4.85 -9.06 -6.38
N THR A 18 -4.70 -9.76 -5.24
CA THR A 18 -5.77 -10.58 -4.65
C THR A 18 -6.09 -10.19 -3.21
N GLN A 19 -7.34 -10.43 -2.81
CA GLN A 19 -7.79 -10.18 -1.43
C GLN A 19 -7.03 -11.03 -0.40
N GLU A 20 -6.54 -12.20 -0.80
CA GLU A 20 -5.72 -13.07 0.04
C GLU A 20 -4.35 -12.44 0.34
N GLN A 21 -3.67 -11.92 -0.69
CA GLN A 21 -2.41 -11.20 -0.53
C GLN A 21 -2.58 -9.99 0.39
N PHE A 22 -3.66 -9.22 0.20
CA PHE A 22 -3.95 -8.07 1.05
C PHE A 22 -4.13 -8.46 2.52
N ARG A 23 -4.96 -9.47 2.81
CA ARG A 23 -5.19 -9.96 4.19
C ARG A 23 -3.92 -10.51 4.83
N TRP A 24 -3.10 -11.21 4.05
CA TRP A 24 -1.82 -11.69 4.54
C TRP A 24 -0.91 -10.52 4.93
N LEU A 25 -0.77 -9.50 4.06
CA LEU A 25 0.02 -8.30 4.34
C LEU A 25 -0.47 -7.53 5.57
N GLU A 26 -1.79 -7.41 5.73
CA GLU A 26 -2.43 -6.80 6.89
C GLU A 26 -2.08 -7.56 8.18
N GLN A 27 -2.19 -8.89 8.18
CA GLN A 27 -1.82 -9.73 9.32
C GLN A 27 -0.33 -9.65 9.67
N GLN A 28 0.53 -9.45 8.67
CA GLN A 28 1.95 -9.25 8.91
C GLN A 28 2.29 -7.85 9.45
N GLY A 29 1.32 -6.93 9.54
CA GLY A 29 1.53 -5.55 9.98
C GLY A 29 2.13 -4.66 8.90
N CYS A 30 1.73 -4.84 7.64
CA CYS A 30 2.12 -3.95 6.55
C CYS A 30 1.34 -2.64 6.64
N HIS A 31 2.03 -1.52 6.45
CA HIS A 31 1.44 -0.20 6.67
C HIS A 31 0.66 0.29 5.44
N GLN A 32 1.17 -0.08 4.27
CA GLN A 32 0.76 0.47 2.98
C GLN A 32 0.79 -0.63 1.92
N ALA A 33 -0.16 -0.60 1.00
CA ALA A 33 -0.23 -1.52 -0.13
C ALA A 33 -0.53 -0.77 -1.43
N GLN A 34 0.04 -1.25 -2.53
CA GLN A 34 -0.25 -0.83 -3.89
C GLN A 34 -0.44 -2.06 -4.77
N GLY A 35 -1.45 -2.04 -5.66
CA GLY A 35 -1.60 -3.04 -6.69
C GLY A 35 -2.98 -3.00 -7.33
N TYR A 36 -3.22 -3.88 -8.32
CA TYR A 36 -4.45 -3.88 -9.12
C TYR A 36 -5.71 -4.18 -8.32
N LEU A 37 -5.59 -4.84 -7.17
CA LEU A 37 -6.70 -4.98 -6.23
C LEU A 37 -7.21 -3.62 -5.74
N ILE A 38 -6.30 -2.67 -5.51
CA ILE A 38 -6.58 -1.35 -4.91
C ILE A 38 -6.96 -0.33 -6.00
N GLY A 39 -6.28 -0.38 -7.14
CA GLY A 39 -6.55 0.51 -8.25
C GLY A 39 -5.54 0.32 -9.38
N ARG A 40 -5.97 0.62 -10.60
CA ARG A 40 -5.08 0.65 -11.77
C ARG A 40 -4.35 1.99 -11.85
N PRO A 41 -3.12 2.04 -12.37
CA PRO A 41 -2.45 3.29 -12.69
C PRO A 41 -3.34 4.16 -13.57
N GLY A 42 -3.67 5.36 -13.09
CA GLY A 42 -4.49 6.31 -13.83
C GLY A 42 -3.66 7.11 -14.82
N ALA A 43 -4.27 7.54 -15.93
CA ALA A 43 -3.65 8.49 -16.84
C ALA A 43 -3.40 9.84 -16.13
N VAL A 44 -2.23 10.42 -16.36
CA VAL A 44 -1.92 11.78 -15.90
C VAL A 44 -2.60 12.78 -16.84
N THR A 45 -3.79 13.24 -16.49
CA THR A 45 -4.49 14.30 -17.22
C THR A 45 -4.43 15.63 -16.44
N GLY A 46 -3.57 16.55 -16.90
CA GLY A 46 -3.43 17.93 -16.39
C GLY A 46 -2.12 18.24 -15.64
N PRO A 47 -1.70 19.53 -15.53
CA PRO A 47 -0.38 19.93 -15.02
C PRO A 47 -0.18 19.85 -13.49
N ASN A 48 -1.17 19.40 -12.72
CA ASN A 48 -0.97 19.15 -11.29
C ASN A 48 -2.05 18.20 -10.76
N ARG A 49 -1.73 16.91 -10.65
CA ARG A 49 -2.58 15.94 -9.95
C ARG A 49 -1.86 15.49 -8.69
N ARG A 50 -2.36 15.94 -7.54
CA ARG A 50 -1.99 15.40 -6.22
C ARG A 50 -2.19 13.89 -6.24
N PHE A 51 -1.10 13.13 -6.25
CA PHE A 51 -1.16 11.69 -5.98
C PHE A 51 -1.50 11.49 -4.51
N ARG A 52 -2.69 10.99 -4.21
CA ARG A 52 -2.95 10.27 -2.96
C ARG A 52 -3.92 9.14 -3.21
N LEU A 53 -3.39 7.94 -3.25
CA LEU A 53 -4.08 6.74 -2.82
C LEU A 53 -3.02 5.80 -2.28
N VAL A 54 -2.76 5.95 -0.99
CA VAL A 54 -2.30 4.83 -0.18
C VAL A 54 -3.37 4.66 0.85
N ALA A 55 -4.04 3.50 0.84
CA ALA A 55 -4.88 3.09 1.95
C ALA A 55 -3.94 2.95 3.16
N ALA A 56 -3.77 4.04 3.92
CA ALA A 56 -3.15 3.96 5.23
C ALA A 56 -4.17 3.24 6.11
N HIS A 57 -3.89 1.99 6.44
CA HIS A 57 -4.63 1.31 7.51
C HIS A 57 -4.34 2.10 8.79
N ARG A 58 -5.34 2.85 9.29
CA ARG A 58 -5.27 3.43 10.63
C ARG A 58 -5.51 2.28 11.61
N SER A 59 -4.43 1.68 12.09
CA SER A 59 -4.47 0.85 13.28
C SER A 59 -4.83 1.77 14.44
N GLY A 60 -6.06 1.64 14.95
CA GLY A 60 -6.39 2.04 16.31
C GLY A 60 -5.73 1.10 17.31
#